data_AF-A0A7W1A5T0-F1
#
_entry.id   AF-A0A7W1A5T0-F1
#
_cell.length_a   1.000
_cell.length_b   1.000
_cell.length_c   1.000
_cell.angle_alpha   90.00
_cell.angle_beta   90.00
_cell.angle_gamma   90.00
#
_symmetry.space_group_name_H-M   'P 1'
#
loop_
_entity.id
_entity.type
_entity.pdbx_description
1 polymer ?
#
loop_
_entity_poly.entity_id
_entity_poly.type
_entity_poly.pdbx_seq_one_letter_code
_entity_poly.pdbx_strand_id
1 'polypeptide(L)'
;MLARRLAPVLYLQRDEMFQLERVVAFVHPEKRVIAYHLLWRDDVHGSWLPFTVPTDEEVIWVGYDSTAAPVEVWSYWHKRILHAKWPRSQVAMNVQWGKHANFPRNMRQSDLPRFSTLNFFYALHIIGLPDILLGDLSRPGPLCFCRGFRRYREYTRPVLLADRIDVVVRAEDPRPVLTQVFGKKYSNKDWWPFSYSIPGIGKIR
;
A
#
# COMPACT_ATOMS: atom_id res chain seq x y z
N MET A 1 8.73 19.40 -6.29
CA MET A 1 8.53 18.88 -7.67
C MET A 1 8.89 17.41 -7.82
N LEU A 2 10.04 16.93 -7.33
CA LEU A 2 10.49 15.54 -7.53
C LEU A 2 9.51 14.47 -7.01
N ALA A 3 9.04 14.58 -5.77
CA ALA A 3 8.10 13.61 -5.20
C ALA A 3 6.78 13.50 -5.97
N ARG A 4 6.23 14.62 -6.47
CA ARG A 4 5.03 14.56 -7.33
C ARG A 4 5.34 13.93 -8.69
N ARG A 5 6.49 14.24 -9.29
CA ARG A 5 6.92 13.69 -10.58
C ARG A 5 7.15 12.18 -10.54
N LEU A 6 7.68 11.66 -9.43
CA LEU A 6 7.96 10.24 -9.24
C LEU A 6 6.84 9.51 -8.49
N ALA A 7 5.71 10.18 -8.24
CA ALA A 7 4.59 9.59 -7.55
C ALA A 7 4.00 8.44 -8.39
N PRO A 8 3.76 7.26 -7.79
CA PRO A 8 3.09 6.15 -8.47
C PRO A 8 1.70 6.52 -9.00
N VAL A 9 1.28 5.86 -10.07
CA VAL A 9 -0.14 5.70 -10.39
C VAL A 9 -0.65 4.47 -9.66
N LEU A 10 -1.67 4.63 -8.83
CA LEU A 10 -2.33 3.51 -8.17
C LEU A 10 -3.47 3.00 -9.07
N TYR A 11 -3.49 1.71 -9.35
CA TYR A 11 -4.58 1.03 -10.02
C TYR A 11 -5.36 0.27 -8.95
N LEU A 12 -6.46 0.87 -8.50
CA LEU A 12 -7.32 0.29 -7.50
C LEU A 12 -8.09 -0.87 -8.11
N GLN A 13 -8.36 -1.89 -7.29
CA GLN A 13 -9.36 -2.88 -7.64
C GLN A 13 -10.69 -2.15 -7.89
N ARG A 14 -11.40 -2.56 -8.94
CA ARG A 14 -12.55 -1.81 -9.48
C ARG A 14 -13.66 -1.51 -8.46
N ASP A 15 -13.90 -2.42 -7.53
CA ASP A 15 -14.98 -2.36 -6.55
C ASP A 15 -14.48 -1.88 -5.17
N GLU A 16 -13.30 -1.24 -5.11
CA GLU A 16 -12.80 -0.61 -3.87
C GLU A 16 -13.74 0.50 -3.39
N MET A 17 -14.07 0.45 -2.10
CA MET A 17 -15.01 1.34 -1.42
C MET A 17 -14.32 2.24 -0.39
N PHE A 18 -13.19 1.81 0.19
CA PHE A 18 -12.45 2.63 1.13
C PHE A 18 -11.69 3.74 0.40
N GLN A 19 -11.84 4.95 0.92
CA GLN A 19 -11.24 6.13 0.32
C GLN A 19 -9.78 6.24 0.74
N LEU A 20 -8.93 6.67 -0.20
CA LEU A 20 -7.60 7.17 0.11
C LEU A 20 -7.72 8.57 0.71
N GLU A 21 -7.62 8.65 2.02
CA GLU A 21 -7.89 9.85 2.83
C GLU A 21 -6.72 10.82 2.81
N ARG A 22 -5.50 10.33 3.03
CA ARG A 22 -4.29 11.15 3.12
C ARG A 22 -3.11 10.49 2.43
N VAL A 23 -2.19 11.30 1.94
CA VAL A 23 -0.94 10.89 1.31
C VAL A 23 0.18 11.82 1.72
N VAL A 24 1.24 11.27 2.30
CA VAL A 24 2.46 12.01 2.64
C VAL A 24 3.64 11.41 1.90
N ALA A 25 4.41 12.26 1.23
CA ALA A 25 5.64 11.85 0.56
C ALA A 25 6.86 12.30 1.36
N PHE A 26 7.76 11.36 1.65
CA PHE A 26 9.04 11.62 2.30
C PHE A 26 10.19 11.39 1.33
N VAL A 27 10.99 12.42 1.08
CA VAL A 27 12.25 12.29 0.37
C VAL A 27 13.33 11.98 1.41
N HIS A 28 14.00 10.83 1.27
CA HIS A 28 15.08 10.49 2.18
C HIS A 28 16.21 11.55 2.08
N PRO A 29 16.82 11.99 3.20
CA PRO A 29 17.87 13.01 3.16
C PRO A 29 19.10 12.54 2.38
N GLU A 30 19.58 11.33 2.63
CA GLU A 30 20.84 10.85 2.04
C GLU A 30 20.67 9.86 0.88
N LYS A 31 19.64 9.02 0.92
CA LYS A 31 19.39 7.97 -0.07
C LYS A 31 18.48 8.49 -1.18
N ARG A 32 18.64 7.97 -2.40
CA ARG A 32 17.77 8.32 -3.55
C ARG A 32 16.48 7.52 -3.54
N VAL A 33 15.69 7.70 -2.49
CA VAL A 33 14.42 6.99 -2.29
C VAL A 33 13.36 7.97 -1.79
N ILE A 34 12.14 7.82 -2.30
CA ILE A 34 10.95 8.54 -1.84
C ILE A 34 9.97 7.53 -1.27
N ALA A 35 9.56 7.70 -0.02
CA ALA A 35 8.47 6.95 0.58
C ALA A 35 7.15 7.68 0.34
N TYR A 36 6.10 6.96 -0.04
CA TYR A 36 4.74 7.45 -0.16
C TYR A 36 3.89 6.68 0.84
N HIS A 37 3.56 7.33 1.94
CA HIS A 37 2.66 6.81 2.96
C HIS A 37 1.23 7.13 2.54
N LEU A 38 0.38 6.10 2.54
CA LEU A 38 -1.00 6.13 2.10
C LEU A 38 -1.88 5.81 3.30
N LEU A 39 -2.82 6.69 3.64
CA LEU A 39 -3.82 6.42 4.67
C LEU A 39 -5.16 6.13 4.01
N TRP A 40 -5.60 4.90 4.12
CA TRP A 40 -6.93 4.45 3.73
C TRP A 40 -7.89 4.58 4.90
N ARG A 41 -9.16 4.85 4.58
CA ARG A 41 -10.21 5.04 5.58
C ARG A 41 -10.36 3.86 6.52
N ASP A 42 -10.16 2.62 6.06
CA ASP A 42 -10.28 1.44 6.91
C ASP A 42 -9.62 0.21 6.26
N ASP A 43 -9.67 -0.94 6.94
CA ASP A 43 -9.44 -2.29 6.41
C ASP A 43 -10.76 -3.10 6.50
N VAL A 44 -11.03 -3.94 5.51
CA VAL A 44 -12.25 -4.74 5.41
C VAL A 44 -12.41 -5.81 6.49
N HIS A 45 -11.34 -6.22 7.17
CA HIS A 45 -11.39 -7.25 8.20
C HIS A 45 -11.04 -6.71 9.59
N GLY A 46 -11.69 -7.28 10.60
CA GLY A 46 -11.44 -7.02 12.01
C GLY A 46 -11.93 -5.65 12.51
N SER A 47 -12.66 -4.88 11.71
CA SER A 47 -13.07 -3.51 12.07
C SER A 47 -14.06 -3.41 13.23
N TRP A 48 -14.68 -4.54 13.62
CA TRP A 48 -15.53 -4.65 14.82
C TRP A 48 -14.76 -4.93 16.11
N LEU A 49 -13.46 -5.27 16.02
CA LEU A 49 -12.62 -5.52 17.19
C LEU A 49 -12.21 -4.18 17.83
N PRO A 50 -12.40 -4.00 19.15
CA PRO A 50 -12.28 -2.70 19.82
C PRO A 50 -10.86 -2.13 19.86
N PHE A 51 -9.84 -2.96 19.60
CA PHE A 51 -8.43 -2.57 19.57
C PHE A 51 -7.92 -2.26 18.16
N THR A 52 -8.73 -2.44 17.12
CA THR A 52 -8.33 -2.07 15.76
C THR A 52 -8.47 -0.57 15.54
N VAL A 53 -7.57 -0.04 14.72
CA VAL A 53 -7.61 1.36 14.33
C VAL A 53 -8.52 1.50 13.11
N PRO A 54 -9.36 2.55 13.03
CA PRO A 54 -10.23 2.81 11.88
C PRO A 54 -9.47 3.49 10.74
N THR A 55 -8.30 2.98 10.39
CA THR A 55 -7.47 3.39 9.26
C THR A 55 -6.54 2.26 8.89
N ASP A 56 -6.13 2.22 7.62
CA ASP A 56 -5.08 1.34 7.14
C ASP A 56 -3.98 2.17 6.48
N GLU A 57 -2.77 2.08 7.02
CA GLU A 57 -1.60 2.71 6.42
C GLU A 57 -0.95 1.74 5.46
N GLU A 58 -0.64 2.16 4.24
CA GLU A 58 0.25 1.44 3.32
C GLU A 58 1.43 2.31 2.90
N VAL A 59 2.52 1.68 2.48
CA VAL A 59 3.74 2.39 2.07
C VAL A 59 4.28 1.83 0.75
N ILE A 60 4.58 2.75 -0.17
CA ILE A 60 5.29 2.48 -1.41
C ILE A 60 6.58 3.28 -1.40
N TRP A 61 7.69 2.66 -1.79
CA TRP A 61 8.97 3.34 -1.96
C TRP A 61 9.40 3.33 -3.40
N VAL A 62 9.86 4.48 -3.89
CA VAL A 62 10.40 4.63 -5.24
C VAL A 62 11.86 5.04 -5.14
N GLY A 63 12.74 4.15 -5.58
CA GLY A 63 14.17 4.40 -5.75
C GLY A 63 14.44 5.04 -7.11
N TYR A 64 15.34 6.02 -7.15
CA TYR A 64 15.69 6.75 -8.37
C TYR A 64 17.20 6.93 -8.55
N ASP A 65 17.64 7.16 -9.78
CA ASP A 65 19.05 7.33 -10.10
C ASP A 65 19.51 8.80 -10.07
N SER A 66 20.74 9.08 -10.49
CA SER A 66 21.28 10.46 -10.56
C SER A 66 20.54 11.36 -11.54
N THR A 67 19.85 10.81 -12.54
CA THR A 67 19.00 11.55 -13.47
C THR A 67 17.58 11.76 -12.94
N ALA A 68 17.32 11.25 -11.73
CA ALA A 68 16.02 11.23 -11.09
C ALA A 68 14.94 10.50 -11.91
N ALA A 69 15.36 9.42 -12.58
CA ALA A 69 14.49 8.41 -13.17
C ALA A 69 14.26 7.26 -12.18
N PRO A 70 13.04 6.70 -12.08
CA PRO A 70 12.73 5.63 -11.14
C PRO A 70 13.36 4.31 -11.61
N VAL A 71 14.14 3.66 -10.74
CA VAL A 71 14.88 2.44 -11.07
C VAL A 71 14.49 1.25 -10.20
N GLU A 72 13.83 1.49 -9.07
CA GLU A 72 13.42 0.45 -8.14
C GLU A 72 12.11 0.85 -7.45
N VAL A 73 11.30 -0.15 -7.13
CA VAL A 73 10.09 0.05 -6.35
C VAL A 73 10.01 -1.01 -5.27
N TRP A 74 9.61 -0.59 -4.08
CA TRP A 74 9.23 -1.47 -2.99
C TRP A 74 7.81 -1.16 -2.56
N SER A 75 7.12 -2.15 -2.02
CA SER A 75 5.80 -1.97 -1.44
C SER A 75 5.55 -2.95 -0.32
N TYR A 76 4.68 -2.56 0.61
CA TYR A 76 4.20 -3.46 1.64
C TYR A 76 3.13 -4.40 1.07
N TRP A 77 3.30 -5.69 1.33
CA TRP A 77 2.39 -6.76 0.95
C TRP A 77 2.28 -7.74 2.11
N HIS A 78 1.24 -7.55 2.94
CA HIS A 78 0.88 -8.47 4.03
C HIS A 78 2.07 -8.90 4.90
N LYS A 79 2.69 -7.93 5.61
CA LYS A 79 3.86 -8.15 6.48
C LYS A 79 5.16 -8.48 5.77
N ARG A 80 5.21 -8.32 4.44
CA ARG A 80 6.42 -8.49 3.64
C ARG A 80 6.65 -7.26 2.78
N ILE A 81 7.91 -6.99 2.47
CA ILE A 81 8.28 -5.98 1.50
C ILE A 81 8.52 -6.70 0.17
N LEU A 82 7.76 -6.30 -0.84
CA LEU A 82 8.04 -6.68 -2.22
C LEU A 82 9.07 -5.73 -2.81
N HIS A 83 9.90 -6.23 -3.73
CA HIS A 83 10.89 -5.43 -4.46
C HIS A 83 10.81 -5.77 -5.95
N ALA A 84 10.92 -4.75 -6.78
CA ALA A 84 11.08 -4.91 -8.22
C ALA A 84 12.03 -3.85 -8.78
N LYS A 85 12.84 -4.26 -9.76
CA LYS A 85 13.50 -3.30 -10.67
C LYS A 85 12.45 -2.59 -11.51
N TRP A 86 12.67 -1.32 -11.78
CA TRP A 86 11.74 -0.48 -12.52
C TRP A 86 12.37 0.09 -13.79
N PRO A 87 11.70 0.04 -14.95
CA PRO A 87 12.31 0.35 -16.24
C PRO A 87 12.32 1.86 -16.56
N ARG A 88 12.65 2.73 -15.60
CA ARG A 88 12.80 4.19 -15.82
C ARG A 88 11.57 4.89 -16.42
N SER A 89 10.37 4.38 -16.13
CA SER A 89 9.09 4.90 -16.61
C SER A 89 8.14 5.21 -15.46
N GLN A 90 6.95 5.75 -15.74
CA GLN A 90 5.94 6.06 -14.73
C GLN A 90 5.70 4.85 -13.82
N VAL A 91 5.93 5.03 -12.51
CA VAL A 91 5.68 3.97 -11.52
C VAL A 91 4.18 3.66 -11.47
N ALA A 92 3.83 2.37 -11.46
CA ALA A 92 2.46 1.89 -11.43
C ALA A 92 2.30 0.72 -10.46
N MET A 93 1.31 0.81 -9.58
CA MET A 93 1.05 -0.17 -8.51
C MET A 93 -0.39 -0.63 -8.56
N ASN A 94 -0.64 -1.92 -8.37
CA ASN A 94 -1.97 -2.45 -8.10
C ASN A 94 -2.27 -2.35 -6.60
N VAL A 95 -3.50 -1.97 -6.24
CA VAL A 95 -3.96 -1.88 -4.84
C VAL A 95 -5.04 -2.93 -4.62
N GLN A 96 -4.80 -3.85 -3.69
CA GLN A 96 -5.72 -4.93 -3.35
C GLN A 96 -7.00 -4.39 -2.72
N TRP A 97 -8.14 -4.99 -3.10
CA TRP A 97 -9.44 -4.66 -2.53
C TRP A 97 -9.49 -4.87 -1.01
N GLY A 98 -9.98 -3.87 -0.28
CA GLY A 98 -10.34 -3.92 1.14
C GLY A 98 -9.16 -4.05 2.12
N LYS A 99 -8.01 -4.55 1.66
CA LYS A 99 -6.77 -4.70 2.43
C LYS A 99 -5.68 -3.72 2.03
N HIS A 100 -5.83 -3.06 0.88
CA HIS A 100 -4.95 -2.04 0.31
C HIS A 100 -3.48 -2.39 0.06
N ALA A 101 -3.04 -3.60 0.44
CA ALA A 101 -1.72 -4.10 0.11
C ALA A 101 -1.42 -3.91 -1.38
N ASN A 102 -0.20 -3.44 -1.66
CA ASN A 102 0.17 -2.98 -2.99
C ASN A 102 1.27 -3.86 -3.60
N PHE A 103 1.21 -4.05 -4.91
CA PHE A 103 2.24 -4.75 -5.66
C PHE A 103 2.48 -4.10 -7.03
N PRO A 104 3.70 -4.17 -7.59
CA PRO A 104 4.02 -3.56 -8.87
C PRO A 104 3.12 -4.06 -10.01
N ARG A 105 2.64 -3.15 -10.88
CA ARG A 105 1.62 -3.43 -11.91
C ARG A 105 1.96 -4.62 -12.83
N ASN A 106 3.24 -4.81 -13.12
CA ASN A 106 3.74 -5.84 -14.04
C ASN A 106 4.34 -7.07 -13.33
N MET A 107 4.22 -7.14 -12.00
CA MET A 107 4.66 -8.32 -11.25
C MET A 107 3.74 -9.51 -11.55
N ARG A 108 4.32 -10.69 -11.78
CA ARG A 108 3.51 -11.90 -11.96
C ARG A 108 2.92 -12.28 -10.62
N GLN A 109 1.65 -12.66 -10.62
CA GLN A 109 0.97 -13.02 -9.37
C GLN A 109 1.55 -14.27 -8.70
N SER A 110 2.23 -15.12 -9.48
CA SER A 110 3.00 -16.27 -9.00
C SER A 110 4.20 -15.87 -8.13
N ASP A 111 4.68 -14.63 -8.26
CA ASP A 111 5.85 -14.13 -7.55
C ASP A 111 5.46 -13.58 -6.17
N LEU A 112 4.15 -13.51 -5.89
CA LEU A 112 3.65 -13.17 -4.56
C LEU A 112 3.99 -14.28 -3.55
N PRO A 113 4.22 -13.93 -2.28
CA PRO A 113 4.57 -14.90 -1.26
C PRO A 113 3.55 -16.04 -1.17
N ARG A 114 4.04 -17.29 -1.01
CA ARG A 114 3.23 -18.52 -1.05
C ARG A 114 1.99 -18.51 -0.15
N PHE A 115 2.08 -17.86 1.01
CA PHE A 115 0.98 -17.76 2.00
C PHE A 115 0.26 -16.41 1.98
N SER A 116 0.48 -15.62 0.93
CA SER A 116 -0.09 -14.28 0.75
C SER A 116 -0.41 -14.05 -0.73
N THR A 117 -0.95 -15.07 -1.40
CA THR A 117 -1.35 -14.98 -2.81
C THR A 117 -2.71 -14.30 -2.95
N LEU A 118 -3.02 -13.83 -4.16
CA LEU A 118 -4.36 -13.29 -4.46
C LEU A 118 -5.47 -14.34 -4.30
N ASN A 119 -5.20 -15.61 -4.63
CA ASN A 119 -6.15 -16.71 -4.38
C ASN A 119 -6.44 -16.88 -2.89
N PHE A 120 -5.39 -16.82 -2.06
CA PHE A 120 -5.52 -16.94 -0.61
C PHE A 120 -6.40 -15.82 -0.04
N PHE A 121 -6.12 -14.56 -0.39
CA PHE A 121 -6.95 -13.44 0.10
C PHE A 121 -8.36 -13.44 -0.47
N TYR A 122 -8.55 -13.84 -1.72
CA TYR A 122 -9.88 -14.03 -2.26
C TYR A 122 -10.69 -15.06 -1.46
N ALA A 123 -10.08 -16.20 -1.11
CA ALA A 123 -10.71 -17.19 -0.26
C ALA A 123 -10.99 -16.64 1.16
N LEU A 124 -10.08 -15.84 1.72
CA LEU A 124 -10.29 -15.19 3.01
C LEU A 124 -11.49 -14.24 3.00
N HIS A 125 -11.75 -13.50 1.90
CA HIS A 125 -12.96 -12.65 1.82
C HIS A 125 -14.26 -13.47 1.82
N ILE A 126 -14.22 -14.70 1.32
CA ILE A 126 -15.39 -15.60 1.32
C ILE A 126 -15.59 -16.19 2.73
N ILE A 127 -14.52 -16.73 3.32
CA ILE A 127 -14.58 -17.37 4.65
C ILE A 127 -14.80 -16.32 5.74
N GLY A 128 -14.19 -15.16 5.60
CA GLY A 128 -14.28 -14.02 6.51
C GLY A 128 -15.53 -13.17 6.33
N LEU A 129 -16.53 -13.61 5.55
CA LEU A 129 -17.77 -12.86 5.38
C LEU A 129 -18.44 -12.48 6.72
N PRO A 130 -18.50 -13.34 7.75
CA PRO A 130 -19.02 -12.93 9.06
C PRO A 130 -18.25 -11.76 9.69
N ASP A 131 -16.93 -11.73 9.52
CA ASP A 131 -16.06 -10.66 10.03
C ASP A 131 -16.30 -9.34 9.29
N ILE A 132 -16.49 -9.40 7.97
CA ILE A 132 -16.84 -8.23 7.14
C ILE A 132 -18.21 -7.66 7.54
N LEU A 133 -19.21 -8.51 7.73
CA LEU A 133 -20.56 -8.10 8.11
C LEU A 133 -20.60 -7.50 9.53
N LEU A 134 -19.89 -8.10 10.48
CA LEU A 134 -19.73 -7.52 11.82
C LEU A 134 -19.00 -6.18 11.75
N GLY A 135 -18.00 -6.08 10.87
CA GLY A 135 -17.27 -4.85 10.59
C GLY A 135 -18.16 -3.71 10.12
N ASP A 136 -19.06 -3.97 9.16
CA ASP A 136 -19.98 -2.95 8.65
C ASP A 136 -20.92 -2.37 9.73
N LEU A 137 -21.32 -3.20 10.71
CA LEU A 137 -22.14 -2.77 11.84
C LEU A 137 -21.40 -1.78 12.76
N SER A 138 -20.08 -1.85 12.86
CA SER A 138 -19.27 -0.94 13.68
C SER A 138 -18.71 0.25 12.89
N ARG A 139 -18.21 0.00 11.67
CA ARG A 139 -17.58 0.96 10.78
C ARG A 139 -18.08 0.70 9.35
N PRO A 140 -18.92 1.59 8.78
CA PRO A 140 -19.52 1.36 7.47
C PRO A 140 -18.50 1.02 6.39
N GLY A 141 -18.74 -0.07 5.66
CA GLY A 141 -17.82 -0.64 4.68
C GLY A 141 -18.55 -1.48 3.62
N PRO A 142 -17.83 -2.30 2.86
CA PRO A 142 -18.46 -3.26 1.97
C PRO A 142 -19.07 -4.41 2.78
N LEU A 143 -20.23 -4.93 2.36
CA LEU A 143 -20.83 -6.11 2.97
C LEU A 143 -20.12 -7.42 2.59
N CYS A 144 -19.41 -7.43 1.45
CA CYS A 144 -18.69 -8.57 0.91
C CYS A 144 -17.87 -8.17 -0.32
N PHE A 145 -16.95 -9.05 -0.74
CA PHE A 145 -16.53 -9.13 -2.13
C PHE A 145 -17.38 -10.15 -2.90
N CYS A 146 -18.64 -9.83 -3.21
CA CYS A 146 -19.57 -10.75 -3.86
C CYS A 146 -19.36 -10.89 -5.39
N ARG A 147 -18.10 -10.93 -5.84
CA ARG A 147 -17.73 -11.08 -7.26
C ARG A 147 -16.77 -12.24 -7.45
N GLY A 148 -16.67 -12.75 -8.69
CA GLY A 148 -15.75 -13.84 -9.03
C GLY A 148 -14.28 -13.44 -8.95
N PHE A 149 -13.38 -14.43 -8.84
CA PHE A 149 -11.94 -14.19 -8.75
C PHE A 149 -11.35 -13.41 -9.94
N ARG A 150 -11.91 -13.60 -11.15
CA ARG A 150 -11.53 -12.78 -12.32
C ARG A 150 -11.69 -11.30 -12.02
N ARG A 151 -12.82 -10.93 -11.41
CA ARG A 151 -13.12 -9.55 -11.02
C ARG A 151 -12.24 -9.04 -9.88
N TYR A 152 -11.88 -9.91 -8.94
CA TYR A 152 -10.95 -9.57 -7.86
C TYR A 152 -9.58 -9.10 -8.37
N ARG A 153 -9.16 -9.61 -9.53
CA ARG A 153 -7.89 -9.26 -10.18
C ARG A 153 -7.99 -8.06 -11.15
N GLU A 154 -9.15 -7.43 -11.27
CA GLU A 154 -9.36 -6.28 -12.16
C GLU A 154 -8.98 -4.97 -11.46
N TYR A 155 -7.76 -4.50 -11.71
CA TYR A 155 -7.25 -3.20 -11.25
C TYR A 155 -7.39 -2.16 -12.37
N THR A 156 -8.54 -1.50 -12.44
CA THR A 156 -8.91 -0.65 -13.58
C THR A 156 -9.23 0.79 -13.18
N ARG A 157 -9.20 1.14 -11.89
CA ARG A 157 -9.48 2.51 -11.41
C ARG A 157 -8.16 3.22 -11.13
N PRO A 158 -7.67 4.08 -12.05
CA PRO A 158 -6.44 4.81 -11.81
C PRO A 158 -6.67 5.94 -10.79
N VAL A 159 -5.70 6.12 -9.90
CA VAL A 159 -5.56 7.27 -9.01
C VAL A 159 -4.15 7.81 -9.19
N LEU A 160 -4.04 9.04 -9.68
CA LEU A 160 -2.78 9.74 -9.82
C LEU A 160 -2.33 10.20 -8.43
N LEU A 161 -1.37 9.49 -7.82
CA LEU A 161 -0.95 9.84 -6.46
C LEU A 161 -0.33 11.23 -6.39
N ALA A 162 0.27 11.69 -7.48
CA ALA A 162 0.80 13.04 -7.65
C ALA A 162 -0.21 14.13 -7.26
N ASP A 163 -1.51 13.91 -7.52
CA ASP A 163 -2.59 14.87 -7.27
C ASP A 163 -3.18 14.74 -5.86
N ARG A 164 -2.82 13.66 -5.14
CA ARG A 164 -3.34 13.33 -3.80
C ARG A 164 -2.35 13.59 -2.68
N ILE A 165 -1.09 13.91 -2.99
CA ILE A 165 -0.08 14.23 -1.97
C ILE A 165 -0.48 15.51 -1.22
N ASP A 166 -0.73 15.37 0.07
CA ASP A 166 -1.03 16.46 1.00
C ASP A 166 0.25 17.23 1.36
N VAL A 167 1.31 16.48 1.73
CA VAL A 167 2.56 17.05 2.22
C VAL A 167 3.76 16.32 1.61
N VAL A 168 4.79 17.09 1.24
CA VAL A 168 6.11 16.58 0.86
C VAL A 168 7.13 17.05 1.87
N VAL A 169 7.84 16.13 2.51
CA VAL A 169 8.87 16.45 3.51
C VAL A 169 10.18 15.77 3.16
N ARG A 170 11.31 16.41 3.47
CA ARG A 170 12.62 15.75 3.47
C ARG A 170 12.98 15.43 4.91
N ALA A 171 12.92 14.15 5.27
CA ALA A 171 13.21 13.67 6.63
C ALA A 171 13.58 12.20 6.58
N GLU A 172 14.40 11.75 7.53
CA GLU A 172 14.66 10.32 7.75
C GLU A 172 13.58 9.68 8.63
N ASP A 173 13.13 10.38 9.67
CA ASP A 173 12.03 9.95 10.54
C ASP A 173 10.71 10.58 10.10
N PRO A 174 9.76 9.79 9.56
CA PRO A 174 8.48 10.32 9.11
C PRO A 174 7.48 10.54 10.25
N ARG A 175 7.70 9.97 11.44
CA ARG A 175 6.69 9.92 12.52
C ARG A 175 6.15 11.28 12.95
N PRO A 176 6.97 12.34 13.14
CA PRO A 176 6.44 13.62 13.61
C PRO A 176 5.39 14.19 12.65
N VAL A 177 5.66 14.07 11.35
CA VAL A 177 4.77 14.57 10.29
C VAL A 177 3.58 13.63 10.10
N LEU A 178 3.79 12.30 10.08
CA LEU A 178 2.69 11.34 9.99
C LEU A 178 1.72 11.48 11.16
N THR A 179 2.21 11.70 12.38
CA THR A 179 1.34 11.93 13.54
C THR A 179 0.51 13.21 13.41
N GLN A 180 1.04 14.25 12.76
CA GLN A 180 0.31 15.48 12.50
C GLN A 180 -0.73 15.32 11.39
N VAL A 181 -0.43 14.56 10.33
CA VAL A 181 -1.30 14.42 9.15
C VAL A 181 -2.31 13.27 9.30
N PHE A 182 -1.86 12.09 9.76
CA PHE A 182 -2.69 10.89 9.94
C PHE A 182 -3.33 10.83 11.33
N GLY A 183 -2.84 11.62 12.29
CA GLY A 183 -3.26 11.56 13.68
C GLY A 183 -2.47 10.51 14.49
N LYS A 184 -2.90 10.31 15.74
CA LYS A 184 -2.17 9.45 16.71
C LYS A 184 -2.36 7.95 16.51
N LYS A 185 -3.38 7.54 15.74
CA LYS A 185 -3.75 6.12 15.57
C LYS A 185 -3.71 5.77 14.09
N TYR A 186 -2.68 5.02 13.71
CA TYR A 186 -2.49 4.39 12.40
C TYR A 186 -1.48 3.23 12.59
N SER A 187 -1.35 2.36 11.60
CA SER A 187 -0.57 1.12 11.70
C SER A 187 0.94 1.32 11.93
N ASN A 188 1.48 2.50 11.60
CA ASN A 188 2.90 2.87 11.72
C ASN A 188 3.84 1.79 11.16
N LYS A 189 3.67 1.49 9.88
CA LYS A 189 4.45 0.50 9.13
C LYS A 189 5.91 0.93 8.99
N ASP A 190 6.75 0.02 8.47
CA ASP A 190 8.14 0.31 8.17
C ASP A 190 8.28 1.60 7.36
N TRP A 191 9.27 2.43 7.70
CA TRP A 191 9.42 3.75 7.08
C TRP A 191 10.26 3.72 5.83
N TRP A 192 11.21 2.79 5.78
CA TRP A 192 12.13 2.62 4.66
C TRP A 192 12.25 1.14 4.31
N PRO A 193 12.47 0.81 3.03
CA PRO A 193 12.51 -0.58 2.60
C PRO A 193 13.77 -1.33 3.06
N PHE A 194 14.69 -0.61 3.72
CA PHE A 194 15.96 -1.10 4.25
C PHE A 194 16.03 -1.02 5.78
N SER A 195 14.93 -0.71 6.47
CA SER A 195 14.89 -0.65 7.94
C SER A 195 15.10 -2.01 8.66
N TYR A 196 15.44 -3.05 7.90
CA TYR A 196 15.89 -4.34 8.40
C TYR A 196 17.10 -4.83 7.61
N SER A 197 18.30 -4.42 8.00
CA SER A 197 19.45 -5.32 7.92
C SER A 197 19.27 -6.41 9.00
N ILE A 198 18.31 -7.32 8.80
CA ILE A 198 18.29 -8.58 9.56
C ILE A 198 19.37 -9.46 8.91
N PRO A 199 20.43 -9.85 9.64
CA PRO A 199 21.32 -10.88 9.15
C PRO A 199 20.50 -12.15 8.95
N GLY A 200 20.37 -12.64 7.71
CA GLY A 200 19.90 -14.01 7.43
C GLY A 200 18.56 -14.20 6.73
N ILE A 201 17.82 -13.15 6.31
CA ILE A 201 16.63 -13.35 5.47
C ILE A 201 16.98 -13.03 4.02
N GLY A 202 17.12 -14.09 3.21
CA GLY A 202 17.52 -14.01 1.82
C GLY A 202 16.63 -13.08 1.00
N LYS A 203 17.28 -12.29 0.14
CA LYS A 203 16.63 -11.64 -1.01
C LYS A 203 15.96 -12.75 -1.83
N ILE A 204 14.63 -12.75 -1.87
CA ILE A 204 13.93 -13.47 -2.93
C ILE A 204 14.18 -12.65 -4.19
N ARG A 205 15.02 -13.19 -5.07
CA ARG A 205 15.29 -12.66 -6.41
C ARG A 205 14.10 -12.84 -7.31
#